data_AF-G2DW38-F1
#
_entry.id   AF-G2DW38-F1
#
_cell.length_a   1.000
_cell.length_b   1.000
_cell.length_c   1.000
_cell.angle_alpha   90.00
_cell.angle_beta   90.00
_cell.angle_gamma   90.00
#
_symmetry.space_group_name_H-M   'P 1'
#
loop_
_entity.id
_entity.type
_entity.pdbx_description
1 polymer ?
#
loop_
_entity_poly.entity_id
_entity_poly.type
_entity_poly.pdbx_seq_one_letter_code
_entity_poly.pdbx_strand_id
1 'polypeptide(L)'
;MDAVHPQHNPVLGCGWIKRGKQQAIQSNTGRQRLNINGAINIETLELTYRIDNTINAVSTIALLKQLESAYPAASRIIVICDNARYYKSKLVAEYLKNSRIQLEPLPAYSPNLNLIERFWKFFKKQVLYNRYYERFAEFRIACKEFLRSWISMRPNCARCLLRTSRLSVIENRNPAFARYNSTLIWALPKLLLVQFRHPHRREYRPR
;
A
#
# COMPACT_ATOMS: atom_id res chain seq x y z
N MET A 1 2.83 -4.36 -1.51
CA MET A 1 3.71 -3.58 -2.41
C MET A 1 3.27 -3.84 -3.83
N ASP A 2 3.14 -2.79 -4.63
CA ASP A 2 2.69 -2.88 -6.02
C ASP A 2 3.07 -1.61 -6.79
N ALA A 3 3.14 -1.73 -8.11
CA ALA A 3 3.35 -0.61 -9.00
C ALA A 3 2.05 -0.16 -9.67
N VAL A 4 1.92 1.15 -9.88
CA VAL A 4 0.82 1.75 -10.65
C VAL A 4 1.36 2.65 -11.75
N HIS A 5 0.67 2.63 -12.89
CA HIS A 5 1.04 3.36 -14.09
C HIS A 5 -0.06 4.33 -14.53
N PRO A 6 -0.31 5.43 -13.81
CA PRO A 6 -1.38 6.36 -14.18
C PRO A 6 -1.03 7.06 -15.50
N GLN A 7 -1.94 7.00 -16.46
CA GLN A 7 -1.79 7.61 -17.77
C GLN A 7 -2.23 9.08 -17.73
N HIS A 8 -1.61 9.93 -18.56
CA HIS A 8 -2.00 11.34 -18.73
C HIS A 8 -3.25 11.48 -19.61
N ASN A 9 -4.27 10.70 -19.29
CA ASN A 9 -5.57 10.75 -19.90
C ASN A 9 -6.64 10.54 -18.83
N PRO A 10 -7.78 11.26 -18.90
CA PRO A 10 -8.86 11.05 -17.95
C PRO A 10 -9.39 9.63 -18.07
N VAL A 11 -9.76 9.08 -16.91
CA VAL A 11 -10.56 7.85 -16.85
C VAL A 11 -12.01 8.26 -16.72
N LEU A 12 -12.87 7.76 -17.60
CA LEU A 12 -14.30 8.03 -17.50
C LEU A 12 -14.87 7.34 -16.26
N GLY A 13 -15.50 8.14 -15.40
CA GLY A 13 -16.22 7.69 -14.21
C GLY A 13 -17.70 8.05 -14.28
N CYS A 14 -18.50 7.47 -13.39
CA CYS A 14 -19.92 7.82 -13.27
C CYS A 14 -20.10 9.28 -12.83
N GLY A 15 -21.15 9.93 -13.33
CA GLY A 15 -21.54 11.29 -12.95
C GLY A 15 -23.05 11.50 -13.13
N TRP A 16 -23.60 12.48 -12.42
CA TRP A 16 -25.01 12.86 -12.54
C TRP A 16 -25.15 13.88 -13.67
N ILE A 17 -25.61 13.42 -14.83
CA ILE A 17 -25.80 14.25 -16.03
C ILE A 17 -27.30 14.42 -16.26
N LYS A 18 -27.74 15.66 -16.52
CA LYS A 18 -29.14 15.95 -16.80
C LYS A 18 -29.60 15.14 -18.02
N ARG A 19 -30.78 14.52 -17.93
CA ARG A 19 -31.38 13.75 -19.04
C ARG A 19 -31.45 14.61 -20.31
N GLY A 20 -31.02 14.04 -21.44
CA GLY A 20 -30.97 14.73 -22.73
C GLY A 20 -29.77 15.67 -22.92
N LYS A 21 -28.85 15.74 -21.96
CA LYS A 21 -27.57 16.46 -22.09
C LYS A 21 -26.41 15.48 -22.18
N GLN A 22 -25.44 15.80 -23.03
CA GLN A 22 -24.16 15.12 -23.09
C GLN A 22 -23.10 16.00 -22.40
N GLN A 23 -22.23 15.37 -21.62
CA GLN A 23 -21.07 16.02 -21.02
C GLN A 23 -19.81 15.48 -21.70
N ALA A 24 -19.16 16.32 -22.50
CA ALA A 24 -17.87 15.97 -23.08
C ALA A 24 -16.76 16.12 -22.04
N ILE A 25 -15.75 15.25 -22.10
CA ILE A 25 -14.52 15.34 -21.32
C ILE A 25 -13.37 15.39 -22.33
N GLN A 26 -12.52 16.41 -22.21
CA GLN A 26 -11.34 16.54 -23.06
C GLN A 26 -10.36 15.39 -22.83
N SER A 27 -9.59 15.02 -23.84
CA SER A 27 -8.56 13.99 -23.75
C SER A 27 -7.28 14.45 -24.45
N ASN A 28 -6.14 13.90 -24.03
CA ASN A 28 -4.85 14.21 -24.58
C ASN A 28 -4.45 13.20 -25.67
N THR A 29 -3.75 13.69 -26.68
CA THR A 29 -3.06 12.85 -27.67
C THR A 29 -1.72 12.38 -27.12
N GLY A 30 -1.32 11.15 -27.45
CA GLY A 30 -0.06 10.55 -27.00
C GLY A 30 -0.20 9.57 -25.81
N ARG A 31 0.93 9.04 -25.36
CA ARG A 31 1.00 7.96 -24.34
C ARG A 31 1.95 8.30 -23.18
N GLN A 32 1.79 9.47 -22.60
CA GLN A 32 2.53 9.83 -21.39
C GLN A 32 1.91 9.18 -20.15
N ARG A 33 2.76 8.74 -19.22
CA ARG A 33 2.37 8.10 -17.95
C ARG A 33 3.42 8.35 -16.89
N LEU A 34 3.03 8.18 -15.63
CA LEU A 34 3.99 8.02 -14.54
C LEU A 34 4.20 6.54 -14.23
N ASN A 35 5.32 6.24 -13.60
CA ASN A 35 5.64 4.92 -13.08
C ASN A 35 5.89 5.07 -11.59
N ILE A 36 4.95 4.58 -10.79
CA ILE A 36 4.95 4.76 -9.34
C ILE A 36 5.03 3.37 -8.72
N ASN A 37 6.01 3.13 -7.86
CA ASN A 37 6.10 1.92 -7.06
C ASN A 37 5.86 2.27 -5.60
N GLY A 38 5.11 1.45 -4.87
CA GLY A 38 4.83 1.74 -3.48
C GLY A 38 4.57 0.52 -2.62
N ALA A 39 4.66 0.75 -1.31
CA ALA A 39 4.32 -0.17 -0.26
C ALA A 39 3.53 0.57 0.81
N ILE A 40 2.48 -0.07 1.34
CA ILE A 40 1.67 0.47 2.42
C ILE A 40 1.84 -0.40 3.66
N ASN A 41 2.06 0.22 4.80
CA ASN A 41 2.06 -0.48 6.08
C ASN A 41 0.62 -0.88 6.44
N ILE A 42 0.39 -2.14 6.80
CA ILE A 42 -0.96 -2.67 7.03
C ILE A 42 -1.57 -2.12 8.33
N GLU A 43 -0.74 -1.82 9.31
CA GLU A 43 -1.18 -1.33 10.63
C GLU A 43 -1.36 0.18 10.63
N THR A 44 -0.36 0.92 10.15
CA THR A 44 -0.35 2.39 10.19
C THR A 44 -1.00 3.03 8.96
N LEU A 45 -1.15 2.28 7.86
CA LEU A 45 -1.60 2.77 6.54
C LEU A 45 -0.68 3.82 5.92
N GLU A 46 0.54 3.96 6.45
CA GLU A 46 1.57 4.83 5.89
C GLU A 46 2.05 4.31 4.54
N LEU A 47 2.18 5.21 3.58
CA LEU A 47 2.64 4.92 2.24
C LEU A 47 4.13 5.27 2.10
N THR A 48 4.95 4.28 1.76
CA THR A 48 6.28 4.50 1.19
C THR A 48 6.18 4.34 -0.32
N TYR A 49 6.63 5.34 -1.09
CA TYR A 49 6.53 5.29 -2.55
C TYR A 49 7.74 5.93 -3.24
N ARG A 50 7.91 5.54 -4.51
CA ARG A 50 8.85 6.13 -5.46
C ARG A 50 8.17 6.42 -6.78
N ILE A 51 8.62 7.50 -7.42
CA ILE A 51 8.29 7.80 -8.82
C ILE A 51 9.61 7.71 -9.58
N ASP A 52 9.71 6.75 -10.49
CA ASP A 52 10.90 6.51 -11.28
C ASP A 52 10.55 6.57 -12.78
N ASN A 53 11.56 6.63 -13.66
CA ASN A 53 11.30 6.67 -15.11
C ASN A 53 10.72 5.33 -15.63
N THR A 54 11.08 4.21 -14.99
CA THR A 54 10.62 2.86 -15.33
C THR A 54 10.54 2.01 -14.06
N ILE A 55 9.61 1.05 -14.02
CA ILE A 55 9.59 0.02 -12.97
C ILE A 55 10.38 -1.20 -13.44
N ASN A 56 11.52 -1.44 -12.80
CA ASN A 56 12.42 -2.55 -13.03
C ASN A 56 13.09 -3.00 -11.70
N ALA A 57 13.99 -3.98 -11.78
CA ALA A 57 14.70 -4.51 -10.62
C ALA A 57 15.46 -3.42 -9.81
N VAL A 58 16.06 -2.45 -10.48
CA VAL A 58 16.82 -1.36 -9.83
C VAL A 58 15.88 -0.43 -9.05
N SER A 59 14.78 0.02 -9.66
CA SER A 59 13.78 0.84 -8.97
C SER A 59 13.11 0.07 -7.82
N THR A 60 12.94 -1.25 -7.98
CA THR A 60 12.43 -2.12 -6.91
C THR A 60 13.39 -2.13 -5.74
N ILE A 61 14.68 -2.41 -5.95
CA ILE A 61 15.69 -2.40 -4.87
C ILE A 61 15.75 -1.02 -4.19
N ALA A 62 15.62 0.07 -4.94
CA ALA A 62 15.58 1.40 -4.36
C ALA A 62 14.39 1.61 -3.41
N LEU A 63 13.21 1.07 -3.74
CA LEU A 63 12.06 1.07 -2.83
C LEU A 63 12.29 0.18 -1.61
N LEU A 64 12.89 -1.01 -1.79
CA LEU A 64 13.21 -1.90 -0.68
C LEU A 64 14.19 -1.25 0.30
N LYS A 65 15.23 -0.59 -0.18
CA LYS A 65 16.15 0.20 0.67
C LYS A 65 15.42 1.29 1.46
N GLN A 66 14.48 1.99 0.83
CA GLN A 66 13.66 3.00 1.55
C GLN A 66 12.83 2.38 2.67
N LEU A 67 12.30 1.18 2.47
CA LEU A 67 11.58 0.46 3.53
C LEU A 67 12.51 0.09 4.69
N GLU A 68 13.72 -0.40 4.41
CA GLU A 68 14.71 -0.67 5.47
C GLU A 68 15.09 0.59 6.27
N SER A 69 15.21 1.73 5.58
CA SER A 69 15.48 3.03 6.23
C SER A 69 14.27 3.57 7.00
N ALA A 70 13.04 3.35 6.53
CA ALA A 70 11.82 3.78 7.20
C ALA A 70 11.54 2.99 8.49
N TYR A 71 11.99 1.72 8.54
CA TYR A 71 11.79 0.83 9.69
C TYR A 71 13.14 0.34 10.26
N PRO A 72 13.97 1.25 10.82
CA PRO A 72 15.33 0.90 11.25
C PRO A 72 15.35 -0.07 12.43
N ALA A 73 14.34 -0.04 13.31
CA ALA A 73 14.23 -0.91 14.48
C ALA A 73 13.71 -2.32 14.15
N ALA A 74 13.17 -2.56 12.95
CA ALA A 74 12.63 -3.87 12.58
C ALA A 74 13.79 -4.83 12.28
N SER A 75 13.83 -5.98 12.97
CA SER A 75 14.79 -7.05 12.67
C SER A 75 14.46 -7.77 11.35
N ARG A 76 13.18 -7.78 10.96
CA ARG A 76 12.67 -8.36 9.71
C ARG A 76 11.48 -7.55 9.19
N ILE A 77 11.39 -7.36 7.88
CA ILE A 77 10.31 -6.62 7.20
C ILE A 77 9.68 -7.54 6.17
N ILE A 78 8.44 -7.99 6.42
CA ILE A 78 7.70 -8.84 5.48
C ILE A 78 6.97 -7.93 4.48
N VAL A 79 7.28 -8.08 3.20
CA VAL A 79 6.68 -7.29 2.13
C VAL A 79 5.89 -8.21 1.22
N ILE A 80 4.57 -8.10 1.33
CA ILE A 80 3.64 -8.82 0.46
C ILE A 80 3.60 -8.13 -0.91
N CYS A 81 3.84 -8.85 -2.00
CA CYS A 81 3.84 -8.31 -3.36
C CYS A 81 3.07 -9.19 -4.35
N ASP A 82 2.74 -8.64 -5.52
CA ASP A 82 2.21 -9.45 -6.61
C ASP A 82 3.30 -10.37 -7.21
N ASN A 83 2.94 -11.15 -8.24
CA ASN A 83 3.85 -12.07 -8.91
C ASN A 83 4.65 -11.44 -10.07
N ALA A 84 4.83 -10.11 -10.09
CA ALA A 84 5.52 -9.43 -11.17
C ALA A 84 6.95 -9.93 -11.39
N ARG A 85 7.34 -10.00 -12.67
CA ARG A 85 8.62 -10.59 -13.11
C ARG A 85 9.84 -9.92 -12.49
N TYR A 86 9.79 -8.61 -12.24
CA TYR A 86 10.93 -7.87 -11.68
C TYR A 86 11.22 -8.25 -10.22
N TYR A 87 10.24 -8.69 -9.44
CA TYR A 87 10.48 -9.22 -8.08
C TYR A 87 11.25 -10.54 -8.08
N LYS A 88 11.16 -11.31 -9.18
CA LYS A 88 11.85 -12.59 -9.38
C LYS A 88 13.19 -12.44 -10.10
N SER A 89 13.64 -11.21 -10.33
CA SER A 89 14.91 -10.97 -11.00
C SER A 89 16.09 -11.42 -10.14
N LYS A 90 17.17 -11.90 -10.78
CA LYS A 90 18.41 -12.30 -10.09
C LYS A 90 18.95 -11.16 -9.21
N LEU A 91 18.87 -9.93 -9.70
CA LEU A 91 19.34 -8.73 -9.00
C LEU A 91 18.58 -8.49 -7.67
N VAL A 92 17.25 -8.62 -7.70
CA VAL A 92 16.43 -8.49 -6.48
C VAL A 92 16.72 -9.65 -5.53
N ALA A 93 16.78 -10.89 -6.05
CA ALA A 93 17.10 -12.06 -5.24
C ALA A 93 18.47 -11.95 -4.55
N GLU A 94 19.47 -11.41 -5.23
CA GLU A 94 20.81 -11.18 -4.67
C GLU A 94 20.80 -10.13 -3.57
N TYR A 95 20.12 -9.00 -3.78
CA TYR A 95 19.95 -7.97 -2.74
C TYR A 95 19.26 -8.53 -1.48
N LEU A 96 18.25 -9.39 -1.65
CA LEU A 96 17.49 -9.94 -0.52
C LEU A 96 18.30 -10.90 0.37
N LYS A 97 19.42 -11.47 -0.11
CA LYS A 97 20.25 -12.40 0.69
C LYS A 97 20.78 -11.76 1.99
N ASN A 98 21.11 -10.48 1.92
CA ASN A 98 21.69 -9.73 3.05
C ASN A 98 20.73 -8.64 3.57
N SER A 99 19.49 -8.63 3.09
CA SER A 99 18.47 -7.65 3.49
C SER A 99 17.65 -8.18 4.67
N ARG A 100 17.09 -7.26 5.47
CA ARG A 100 16.07 -7.61 6.47
C ARG A 100 14.69 -7.84 5.84
N ILE A 101 14.56 -7.58 4.54
CA ILE A 101 13.31 -7.73 3.81
C ILE A 101 13.11 -9.18 3.39
N GLN A 102 11.91 -9.67 3.62
CA GLN A 102 11.38 -10.90 3.06
C GLN A 102 10.25 -10.56 2.09
N LEU A 103 10.43 -10.84 0.81
CA LEU A 103 9.35 -10.75 -0.17
C LEU A 103 8.46 -11.98 -0.10
N GLU A 104 7.17 -11.78 0.10
CA GLU A 104 6.15 -12.82 0.09
C GLU A 104 5.19 -12.60 -1.08
N PRO A 105 5.22 -13.43 -2.13
CA PRO A 105 4.30 -13.29 -3.25
C PRO A 105 2.88 -13.68 -2.83
N LEU A 106 1.89 -12.91 -3.27
CA LEU A 106 0.49 -13.28 -3.10
C LEU A 106 0.16 -14.57 -3.85
N PRO A 107 -0.75 -15.41 -3.30
CA PRO A 107 -1.34 -16.51 -4.05
C PRO A 107 -1.95 -16.00 -5.36
N ALA A 108 -1.84 -16.80 -6.42
CA ALA A 108 -2.46 -16.45 -7.70
C ALA A 108 -3.97 -16.15 -7.53
N TYR A 109 -4.48 -15.21 -8.32
CA TYR A 109 -5.90 -14.82 -8.35
C TYR A 109 -6.47 -14.22 -7.04
N SER A 110 -5.62 -13.64 -6.17
CA SER A 110 -6.05 -12.98 -4.92
C SER A 110 -5.84 -11.45 -4.86
N PRO A 111 -6.20 -10.66 -5.91
CA PRO A 111 -5.94 -9.21 -5.95
C PRO A 111 -6.63 -8.44 -4.81
N ASN A 112 -7.79 -8.93 -4.34
CA ASN A 112 -8.53 -8.32 -3.24
C ASN A 112 -7.77 -8.29 -1.89
N LEU A 113 -6.69 -9.08 -1.77
CA LEU A 113 -5.80 -9.14 -0.60
C LEU A 113 -4.70 -8.07 -0.64
N ASN A 114 -4.43 -7.46 -1.79
CA ASN A 114 -3.38 -6.45 -1.90
C ASN A 114 -3.92 -5.08 -1.47
N LEU A 115 -3.68 -4.72 -0.21
CA LEU A 115 -4.16 -3.47 0.38
C LEU A 115 -3.79 -2.23 -0.47
N ILE A 116 -2.60 -2.24 -1.07
CA ILE A 116 -2.14 -1.12 -1.88
C ILE A 116 -2.90 -0.98 -3.20
N GLU A 117 -3.45 -2.05 -3.78
CA GLU A 117 -4.29 -1.94 -4.98
C GLU A 117 -5.56 -1.12 -4.70
N ARG A 118 -6.12 -1.24 -3.49
CA ARG A 118 -7.24 -0.41 -3.04
C ARG A 118 -6.82 1.05 -2.93
N PHE A 119 -5.64 1.31 -2.37
CA PHE A 119 -5.07 2.65 -2.34
C PHE A 119 -4.87 3.20 -3.76
N TRP A 120 -4.33 2.42 -4.70
CA TRP A 120 -4.18 2.82 -6.10
C TRP A 120 -5.52 3.08 -6.80
N LYS A 121 -6.55 2.31 -6.49
CA LYS A 121 -7.91 2.56 -6.99
C LYS A 121 -8.46 3.88 -6.47
N PHE A 122 -8.26 4.17 -5.18
CA PHE A 122 -8.65 5.44 -4.59
C PHE A 122 -7.88 6.62 -5.19
N PHE A 123 -6.54 6.50 -5.29
CA PHE A 123 -5.67 7.46 -5.98
C PHE A 123 -6.16 7.77 -7.39
N LYS A 124 -6.40 6.74 -8.22
CA LYS A 124 -6.91 6.92 -9.59
C LYS A 124 -8.27 7.62 -9.59
N LYS A 125 -9.18 7.26 -8.69
CA LYS A 125 -10.49 7.92 -8.57
C LYS A 125 -10.36 9.40 -8.22
N GLN A 126 -9.39 9.77 -7.39
CA GLN A 126 -9.19 11.16 -7.00
C GLN A 126 -8.48 11.95 -8.10
N VAL A 127 -7.46 11.39 -8.75
CA VAL A 127 -6.62 12.15 -9.69
C VAL A 127 -7.06 12.03 -11.14
N LEU A 128 -7.54 10.87 -11.59
CA LEU A 128 -7.81 10.61 -13.02
C LEU A 128 -9.29 10.70 -13.40
N TYR A 129 -10.21 10.41 -12.48
CA TYR A 129 -11.61 10.22 -12.87
C TYR A 129 -12.25 11.56 -13.19
N ASN A 130 -12.76 11.69 -14.41
CA ASN A 130 -13.43 12.91 -14.92
C ASN A 130 -12.60 14.20 -14.76
N ARG A 131 -11.27 14.09 -14.67
CA ARG A 131 -10.34 15.21 -14.54
C ARG A 131 -9.41 15.28 -15.74
N TYR A 132 -9.45 16.40 -16.43
CA TYR A 132 -8.56 16.70 -17.55
C TYR A 132 -7.41 17.58 -17.07
N TYR A 133 -6.20 17.24 -17.53
CA TYR A 133 -5.00 18.06 -17.35
C TYR A 133 -4.45 18.33 -18.73
N GLU A 134 -4.34 19.61 -19.08
CA GLU A 134 -3.85 20.01 -20.40
C GLU A 134 -2.38 19.65 -20.56
N ARG A 135 -1.57 19.90 -19.52
CA ARG A 135 -0.13 19.65 -19.56
C ARG A 135 0.27 18.45 -18.69
N PHE A 136 1.22 17.66 -19.18
CA PHE A 136 1.77 16.53 -18.42
C PHE A 136 2.39 16.96 -17.09
N ALA A 137 2.95 18.18 -17.04
CA ALA A 137 3.49 18.77 -15.83
C ALA A 137 2.43 18.93 -14.73
N GLU A 138 1.23 19.39 -15.08
CA GLU A 138 0.10 19.60 -14.16
C GLU A 138 -0.40 18.25 -13.62
N PHE A 139 -0.57 17.28 -14.52
CA PHE A 139 -0.91 15.92 -14.15
C PHE A 139 0.10 15.33 -13.16
N ARG A 140 1.41 15.53 -13.41
CA ARG A 140 2.48 15.07 -12.52
C ARG A 140 2.45 15.77 -11.16
N ILE A 141 2.16 17.06 -11.13
CA ILE A 141 2.01 17.82 -9.87
C ILE A 141 0.83 17.27 -9.09
N ALA A 142 -0.33 17.11 -9.71
CA ALA A 142 -1.53 16.58 -9.06
C ALA A 142 -1.30 15.17 -8.48
N CYS A 143 -0.60 14.28 -9.20
CA CYS A 143 -0.21 12.98 -8.64
C CYS A 143 0.67 13.12 -7.39
N LYS A 144 1.70 13.98 -7.44
CA LYS A 144 2.64 14.18 -6.31
C LYS A 144 1.95 14.80 -5.11
N GLU A 145 1.08 15.78 -5.33
CA GLU A 145 0.31 16.44 -4.27
C GLU A 145 -0.59 15.45 -3.55
N PHE A 146 -1.32 14.61 -4.30
CA PHE A 146 -2.14 13.57 -3.69
C PHE A 146 -1.32 12.60 -2.82
N LEU A 147 -0.18 12.13 -3.33
CA LEU A 147 0.67 11.18 -2.60
C LEU A 147 1.26 11.82 -1.33
N ARG A 148 1.62 13.10 -1.38
CA ARG A 148 2.07 13.88 -0.21
C ARG A 148 0.94 14.12 0.78
N SER A 149 -0.25 14.48 0.30
CA SER A 149 -1.41 14.71 1.18
C SER A 149 -1.82 13.44 1.90
N TRP A 150 -1.66 12.26 1.27
CA TRP A 150 -1.90 10.98 1.93
C TRP A 150 -0.99 10.76 3.16
N ILE A 151 0.30 11.09 3.04
CA ILE A 151 1.26 11.01 4.17
C ILE A 151 0.81 11.91 5.32
N SER A 152 0.21 13.07 5.01
CA SER A 152 -0.32 14.00 6.02
C SER A 152 -1.71 13.62 6.55
N MET A 153 -2.40 12.66 5.95
CA MET A 153 -3.80 12.38 6.25
C MET A 153 -3.93 11.54 7.53
N ARG A 154 -4.87 11.90 8.42
CA ARG A 154 -5.05 11.18 9.69
C ARG A 154 -5.44 9.70 9.46
N PRO A 155 -4.91 8.76 10.26
CA PRO A 155 -5.15 7.32 10.10
C PRO A 155 -6.63 6.94 10.07
N ASN A 156 -7.51 7.69 10.74
CA ASN A 156 -8.94 7.42 10.80
C ASN A 156 -9.63 7.52 9.42
N CYS A 157 -9.25 8.50 8.60
CA CYS A 157 -9.81 8.69 7.27
C CYS A 157 -9.30 7.61 6.29
N ALA A 158 -8.00 7.30 6.35
CA ALA A 158 -7.41 6.21 5.56
C ALA A 158 -8.02 4.84 5.91
N ARG A 159 -8.26 4.61 7.21
CA ARG A 159 -8.86 3.38 7.73
C ARG A 159 -10.29 3.17 7.22
N CYS A 160 -11.13 4.20 7.24
CA CYS A 160 -12.48 4.11 6.67
C CYS A 160 -12.47 3.81 5.16
N LEU A 161 -11.51 4.37 4.42
CA LEU A 161 -11.40 4.19 2.96
C LEU A 161 -10.90 2.80 2.56
N LEU A 162 -10.00 2.19 3.35
CA LEU A 162 -9.36 0.92 3.00
C LEU A 162 -10.02 -0.32 3.65
N ARG A 163 -10.84 -0.18 4.70
CA ARG A 163 -11.52 -1.29 5.42
C ARG A 163 -12.92 -1.69 4.94
N THR A 164 -13.44 -1.15 3.84
CA THR A 164 -14.82 -1.43 3.35
C THR A 164 -15.10 -2.86 2.87
N SER A 165 -14.19 -3.82 3.08
CA SER A 165 -14.46 -5.25 2.87
C SER A 165 -13.62 -6.03 3.86
N ARG A 166 -14.21 -7.07 4.47
CA ARG A 166 -13.61 -8.01 5.43
C ARG A 166 -12.21 -8.46 4.98
N LEU A 167 -11.20 -7.66 5.23
CA LEU A 167 -9.91 -8.16 5.66
C LEU A 167 -10.18 -8.57 7.10
N SER A 168 -10.82 -9.74 7.27
CA SER A 168 -10.35 -10.59 8.33
C SER A 168 -8.84 -10.63 8.09
N VAL A 169 -8.09 -9.94 8.95
CA VAL A 169 -6.75 -10.39 9.29
C VAL A 169 -6.87 -11.91 9.26
N ILE A 170 -6.05 -12.57 8.46
CA ILE A 170 -6.01 -14.03 8.43
C ILE A 170 -5.50 -14.44 9.81
N GLU A 171 -6.34 -14.29 10.84
CA GLU A 171 -6.36 -15.04 12.06
C GLU A 171 -6.75 -16.43 11.58
N ASN A 172 -5.73 -17.16 11.16
CA ASN A 172 -5.61 -18.60 11.24
C ASN A 172 -6.94 -19.38 11.31
N ARG A 173 -7.72 -19.37 10.23
CA ARG A 173 -8.94 -20.20 10.09
C ARG A 173 -9.06 -20.84 8.71
N ASN A 174 -7.94 -21.08 8.03
CA ASN A 174 -7.95 -21.94 6.85
C ASN A 174 -6.95 -23.11 7.03
N PRO A 175 -7.42 -24.33 7.30
CA PRO A 175 -6.55 -25.50 7.52
C PRO A 175 -5.75 -25.92 6.27
N ALA A 176 -6.01 -25.32 5.10
CA ALA A 176 -5.19 -25.53 3.90
C ALA A 176 -3.80 -24.87 3.97
N PHE A 177 -3.56 -23.93 4.89
CA PHE A 177 -2.25 -23.29 5.11
C PHE A 177 -1.37 -24.02 6.14
N ALA A 178 -1.86 -25.08 6.79
CA ALA A 178 -1.16 -25.78 7.87
C ALA A 178 -0.07 -26.78 7.40
N ARG A 179 0.28 -26.81 6.11
CA ARG A 179 1.31 -27.71 5.56
C ARG A 179 2.42 -26.95 4.84
N TYR A 180 3.18 -26.13 5.57
CA TYR A 180 4.56 -25.82 5.19
C TYR A 180 5.44 -25.86 6.44
N ASN A 181 5.97 -27.07 6.66
CA ASN A 181 7.08 -27.50 7.52
C ASN A 181 7.24 -26.87 8.91
N SER A 182 6.67 -27.62 9.85
CA SER A 182 7.12 -27.91 11.20
C SER A 182 8.63 -28.15 11.35
N THR A 183 9.38 -27.16 11.84
CA THR A 183 10.31 -27.27 12.98
C THR A 183 10.75 -25.84 13.34
N LEU A 184 10.74 -25.48 14.63
CA LEU A 184 11.09 -24.17 15.23
C LEU A 184 9.98 -23.10 15.37
N ILE A 185 8.78 -23.46 15.84
CA ILE A 185 7.80 -22.46 16.37
C ILE A 185 7.38 -22.73 17.83
N TRP A 186 7.90 -23.77 18.50
CA TRP A 186 7.50 -24.10 19.89
C TRP A 186 8.50 -23.68 20.98
N ALA A 187 9.25 -22.59 20.82
CA ALA A 187 10.11 -22.09 21.90
C ALA A 187 10.22 -20.56 21.92
N LEU A 188 9.11 -19.86 22.23
CA LEU A 188 9.18 -18.56 22.91
C LEU A 188 7.99 -18.41 23.87
N PRO A 189 8.23 -18.12 25.17
CA PRO A 189 7.18 -18.07 26.19
C PRO A 189 6.35 -16.80 26.09
N LYS A 190 5.07 -16.95 26.44
CA LYS A 190 4.12 -15.87 26.76
C LYS A 190 4.79 -14.83 27.68
N LEU A 191 5.00 -13.61 27.19
CA LEU A 191 5.26 -12.44 28.03
C LEU A 191 4.59 -11.22 27.41
N LEU A 192 3.30 -11.10 27.71
CA LEU A 192 2.52 -9.88 27.60
C LEU A 192 2.30 -9.40 29.04
N LEU A 193 3.13 -8.49 29.51
CA LEU A 193 2.99 -7.81 30.80
C LEU A 193 3.85 -6.53 30.76
N VAL A 194 3.24 -5.42 30.37
CA VAL A 194 3.69 -4.10 30.83
C VAL A 194 2.68 -3.67 31.89
N GLN A 195 3.05 -3.92 33.14
CA GLN A 195 2.42 -3.31 34.30
C GLN A 195 2.74 -1.81 34.29
N PHE A 196 1.70 -0.96 34.28
CA PHE A 196 1.80 0.34 34.93
C PHE A 196 1.07 0.23 36.28
N ARG A 197 1.84 0.16 37.36
CA ARG A 197 1.41 0.50 38.72
C ARG A 197 2.45 1.46 39.28
N HIS A 198 2.02 2.66 39.68
CA HIS A 198 2.10 3.16 41.07
C HIS A 198 1.57 4.63 41.16
N PRO A 199 1.30 5.18 42.37
CA PRO A 199 -0.05 5.20 42.97
C PRO A 199 -0.53 6.63 43.28
N HIS A 200 -1.83 6.83 43.54
CA HIS A 200 -2.32 7.43 44.79
C HIS A 200 -3.85 7.52 44.81
N ARG A 201 -4.39 7.16 45.98
CA ARG A 201 -5.80 7.09 46.39
C ARG A 201 -6.46 8.47 46.48
N ARG A 202 -7.79 8.50 46.28
CA ARG A 202 -8.86 8.79 47.28
C ARG A 202 -10.19 8.91 46.51
N GLU A 203 -11.09 7.95 46.65
CA GLU A 203 -12.17 7.82 47.65
C GLU A 203 -13.52 8.03 46.98
N TYR A 204 -14.31 6.95 46.93
CA TYR A 204 -15.70 6.92 46.50
C TYR A 204 -16.56 6.99 47.76
N ARG A 205 -17.48 7.95 47.86
CA ARG A 205 -18.61 7.92 48.81
C ARG A 205 -19.86 7.44 48.06
N PRO A 206 -20.55 6.37 48.48
CA PRO A 206 -21.93 6.14 48.08
C PRO A 206 -22.91 6.71 49.13
N ARG A 207 -24.14 6.99 48.68
CA ARG A 207 -25.32 7.04 49.54
C ARG A 207 -25.84 5.63 49.76
#